data_AF-A0A0B6YDK7-F1
#
_entry.id   AF-A0A0B6YDK7-F1
#
_cell.length_a   1.000
_cell.length_b   1.000
_cell.length_c   1.000
_cell.angle_alpha   90.00
_cell.angle_beta   90.00
_cell.angle_gamma   90.00
#
_symmetry.space_group_name_H-M   'P 1'
#
loop_
_entity.id
_entity.type
_entity.pdbx_description
1 polymer ?
#
loop_
_entity_poly.entity_id
_entity_poly.type
_entity_poly.pdbx_seq_one_letter_code
_entity_poly.pdbx_strand_id
1 'polypeptide(L)'
;ADGVAGAVNAQYSDQYGGYLLACNAKFGDLTLTIGSNKYTIASKYLIDDVGIGGGQCMFGVFPFDFGGMGPSYILGDPFIE
;
A
#
# COMPACT_ATOMS: atom_id res chain seq x y z
N ALA A 1 5.89 0.01 -7.07
CA ALA A 1 5.37 0.16 -5.71
C ALA A 1 6.30 1.01 -4.83
N ASP A 2 7.62 0.98 -5.05
CA ASP A 2 8.61 1.69 -4.23
C ASP A 2 8.33 3.17 -4.00
N GLY A 3 7.91 3.91 -5.03
CA GLY A 3 7.64 5.35 -4.90
C GLY A 3 6.49 5.65 -3.92
N VAL A 4 5.45 4.82 -3.90
CA VAL A 4 4.29 5.00 -3.00
C VAL A 4 4.67 4.56 -1.58
N ALA A 5 5.39 3.44 -1.44
CA ALA A 5 5.88 2.95 -0.15
C ALA A 5 6.87 3.94 0.51
N GLY A 6 7.79 4.48 -0.28
CA GLY A 6 8.77 5.47 0.18
C GLY A 6 8.12 6.76 0.67
N ALA A 7 7.01 7.19 0.07
CA ALA A 7 6.26 8.38 0.51
C ALA A 7 5.69 8.25 1.93
N VAL A 8 5.51 7.01 2.44
CA VAL A 8 4.99 6.71 3.77
C VAL A 8 6.03 6.06 4.70
N ASN A 9 7.31 6.04 4.29
CA ASN A 9 8.42 5.36 4.98
C ASN A 9 8.22 3.85 5.18
N ALA A 10 7.43 3.20 4.31
CA ALA A 10 7.31 1.74 4.31
C ALA A 10 8.55 1.11 3.67
N GLN A 11 9.06 0.03 4.27
CA GLN A 11 10.31 -0.64 3.90
C GLN A 11 10.02 -2.02 3.35
N TYR A 12 10.62 -2.37 2.21
CA TYR A 12 10.43 -3.70 1.64
C TYR A 12 11.01 -4.78 2.56
N SER A 13 10.29 -5.89 2.69
CA SER A 13 10.74 -7.08 3.42
C SER A 13 10.73 -8.29 2.50
N ASP A 14 11.91 -8.85 2.24
CA ASP A 14 12.06 -10.10 1.48
C ASP A 14 11.35 -11.28 2.17
N GLN A 15 11.25 -11.26 3.50
CA GLN A 15 10.59 -12.31 4.26
C GLN A 15 9.08 -12.36 4.02
N TYR A 16 8.45 -11.19 3.89
CA TYR A 16 7.00 -11.07 3.73
C TYR A 16 6.58 -10.75 2.29
N GLY A 17 7.53 -10.49 1.39
CA GLY A 17 7.26 -10.18 -0.03
C GLY A 17 6.50 -8.87 -0.23
N GLY A 18 6.59 -7.94 0.73
CA GLY A 18 5.80 -6.71 0.76
C GLY A 18 6.47 -5.63 1.59
N TYR A 19 5.84 -4.46 1.68
CA TYR A 19 6.38 -3.35 2.46
C TYR A 19 5.81 -3.35 3.88
N LEU A 20 6.67 -3.09 4.85
CA LEU A 20 6.34 -2.98 6.26
C LEU A 20 6.42 -1.54 6.72
N LEU A 21 5.53 -1.15 7.61
CA LEU A 21 5.52 0.16 8.26
C LEU A 21 5.11 0.02 9.72
N ALA A 22 5.28 1.06 10.52
CA ALA A 22 4.84 1.04 11.91
C ALA A 22 3.31 1.04 11.97
N CYS A 23 2.66 0.15 12.73
CA CYS A 23 1.19 0.10 12.82
C CYS A 23 0.53 1.42 13.26
N ASN A 24 1.28 2.31 13.90
CA ASN A 24 0.81 3.65 14.31
C ASN A 24 1.18 4.77 13.33
N ALA A 25 1.71 4.43 12.14
CA ALA A 25 2.12 5.40 11.13
C ALA A 25 1.00 6.39 10.80
N LYS A 26 1.40 7.63 10.53
CA LYS A 26 0.49 8.74 10.22
C LYS A 26 0.88 9.32 8.87
N PHE A 27 0.00 9.16 7.90
CA PHE A 27 0.13 9.72 6.57
C PHE A 27 -1.27 10.08 6.03
N GLY A 28 -1.29 10.94 5.01
CA GLY A 28 -2.55 11.35 4.37
C GLY A 28 -3.17 10.23 3.54
N ASP A 29 -4.43 10.42 3.15
CA ASP A 29 -5.15 9.46 2.32
C ASP A 29 -4.54 9.35 0.91
N LEU A 30 -4.64 8.17 0.31
CA LEU A 30 -4.19 7.92 -1.05
C LEU A 30 -5.32 8.31 -2.03
N THR A 31 -5.12 9.39 -2.78
CA THR A 31 -6.05 9.79 -3.82
C THR A 31 -5.58 9.33 -5.20
N LEU A 32 -6.38 8.49 -5.85
CA LEU A 32 -6.21 8.06 -7.23
C LEU A 32 -7.10 8.92 -8.14
N THR A 33 -6.56 9.38 -9.26
CA THR A 33 -7.36 10.03 -10.32
C THR A 33 -7.46 9.09 -11.51
N ILE A 34 -8.69 8.67 -11.84
CA ILE A 34 -8.97 7.79 -12.98
C ILE A 34 -9.93 8.52 -13.91
N GLY A 35 -9.45 8.90 -15.09
CA GLY A 35 -10.18 9.82 -15.96
C GLY A 35 -10.40 11.16 -15.28
N SER A 36 -11.67 11.56 -15.10
CA SER A 36 -12.05 12.80 -14.40
C SER A 36 -12.48 12.58 -12.95
N ASN A 37 -12.46 11.33 -12.47
CA ASN A 37 -12.94 10.98 -11.14
C ASN A 37 -11.77 10.84 -10.15
N LYS A 38 -12.01 11.28 -8.92
CA LYS A 38 -11.10 11.08 -7.79
C LYS A 38 -11.65 10.00 -6.87
N TYR A 39 -10.81 9.03 -6.55
CA TYR A 39 -11.10 7.97 -5.59
C TYR A 39 -10.11 8.09 -4.44
N THR A 40 -10.61 8.14 -3.22
CA THR A 40 -9.78 8.33 -2.03
C THR A 40 -9.82 7.06 -1.19
N ILE A 41 -8.65 6.53 -0.89
CA ILE A 41 -8.46 5.41 0.01
C ILE A 41 -7.98 5.99 1.34
N ALA A 42 -8.78 5.79 2.40
CA ALA A 42 -8.41 6.26 3.72
C ALA A 42 -7.13 5.56 4.19
N SER A 43 -6.18 6.32 4.75
CA SER A 43 -4.88 5.80 5.21
C SER A 43 -5.00 4.59 6.15
N LYS A 44 -6.05 4.52 6.98
CA LYS A 44 -6.33 3.39 7.87
C LYS A 44 -6.51 2.04 7.15
N TYR A 45 -6.97 2.04 5.90
CA TYR A 45 -7.17 0.82 5.11
C TYR A 45 -5.88 0.37 4.41
N LEU A 46 -4.81 1.19 4.48
CA LEU A 46 -3.50 0.87 3.94
C LEU A 46 -2.53 0.37 5.02
N ILE A 47 -2.98 0.21 6.27
CA ILE A 47 -2.19 -0.27 7.40
C ILE A 47 -2.87 -1.55 7.91
N ASP A 48 -2.28 -2.71 7.62
CA ASP A 48 -2.87 -4.00 7.98
C ASP A 48 -1.99 -4.74 9.00
N ASP A 49 -2.57 -5.05 10.16
CA ASP A 49 -1.91 -5.85 11.20
C ASP A 49 -2.12 -7.34 10.92
N VAL A 50 -1.20 -7.90 10.16
CA VAL A 50 -1.19 -9.33 9.82
C VAL A 50 -0.47 -10.21 10.85
N GLY A 51 -0.21 -9.68 12.06
CA GLY A 51 0.45 -10.44 13.14
C GLY A 51 1.97 -10.60 12.99
N ILE A 52 2.64 -9.64 12.32
CA ILE A 52 4.10 -9.60 12.17
C ILE A 52 4.80 -9.46 13.54
N GLY A 53 4.17 -8.72 14.46
CA GLY A 53 4.74 -8.40 15.77
C GLY A 53 5.66 -7.19 15.75
N GLY A 54 6.17 -6.79 16.92
CA GLY A 54 7.10 -5.65 17.05
C GLY A 54 6.51 -4.28 16.69
N GLY A 55 5.18 -4.16 16.58
CA GLY A 55 4.50 -2.95 16.13
C GLY A 55 4.62 -2.69 14.63
N GLN A 56 4.97 -3.71 13.83
CA GLN A 56 5.01 -3.64 12.37
C GLN A 56 3.72 -4.16 11.74
N CYS A 57 3.27 -3.46 10.72
CA CYS A 57 2.10 -3.77 9.90
C CYS A 57 2.51 -3.85 8.43
N MET A 58 1.72 -4.54 7.63
CA MET A 58 1.86 -4.59 6.18
C MET A 58 1.28 -3.31 5.57
N PHE A 59 1.97 -2.77 4.56
CA PHE A 59 1.42 -1.72 3.73
C PHE A 59 0.45 -2.31 2.70
N GLY A 60 -0.73 -1.70 2.54
CA GLY A 60 -1.73 -2.08 1.54
C GLY A 60 -1.34 -1.87 0.07
N VAL A 61 -0.06 -1.65 -0.22
CA VAL A 61 0.51 -1.58 -1.58
C VAL A 61 1.74 -2.46 -1.63
N PHE A 62 1.76 -3.42 -2.56
CA PHE A 62 2.87 -4.35 -2.74
C PHE A 62 3.21 -4.47 -4.23
N PRO A 63 4.43 -4.89 -4.59
CA PRO A 63 4.80 -5.07 -5.99
C PRO A 63 4.13 -6.32 -6.56
N PHE A 64 3.61 -6.21 -7.78
CA PHE A 64 3.05 -7.34 -8.52
C PHE A 64 3.49 -7.22 -9.98
N ASP A 65 4.06 -8.29 -10.53
CA ASP A 65 4.46 -8.36 -11.93
C ASP A 65 3.49 -9.25 -12.70
N PHE A 66 2.87 -8.68 -13.73
CA PHE A 66 1.92 -9.36 -14.62
C PHE A 66 2.56 -9.78 -15.96
N GLY A 67 3.86 -9.54 -16.17
CA GLY A 67 4.60 -9.91 -17.39
C GLY A 67 4.19 -9.14 -18.65
N GLY A 68 3.41 -8.07 -18.49
CA GLY A 68 2.91 -7.22 -19.57
C GLY A 68 3.75 -5.95 -19.80
N MET A 69 3.37 -5.16 -20.80
CA MET A 69 3.99 -3.86 -21.04
C MET A 69 3.27 -2.74 -20.26
N GLY A 70 4.04 -2.02 -19.45
CA GLY A 70 3.60 -0.81 -18.75
C GLY A 70 3.12 -1.05 -17.32
N PRO A 71 2.97 0.03 -16.53
CA PRO A 71 2.50 -0.06 -15.16
C PRO A 71 1.03 -0.50 -15.14
N SER A 72 0.73 -1.50 -14.32
CA SER A 72 -0.63 -1.92 -14.01
C SER A 72 -0.85 -1.86 -12.50
N TYR A 73 -2.09 -1.60 -12.10
CA TYR A 73 -2.50 -1.51 -10.71
C TYR A 73 -3.76 -2.34 -10.51
N ILE A 74 -3.78 -3.15 -9.45
CA ILE A 74 -4.95 -3.91 -9.01
C ILE A 74 -5.49 -3.19 -7.77
N LEU A 75 -6.74 -2.76 -7.82
CA LEU A 75 -7.42 -2.10 -6.70
C LEU A 75 -8.26 -3.14 -5.95
N GLY A 76 -7.70 -3.66 -4.85
CA GLY A 76 -8.32 -4.69 -4.01
C GLY A 76 -9.10 -4.12 -2.83
N ASP A 77 -9.18 -4.90 -1.75
CA ASP A 77 -10.00 -4.61 -0.58
C ASP A 77 -9.81 -3.19 0.01
N PRO A 78 -8.57 -2.66 0.18
CA PRO A 78 -8.39 -1.29 0.67
C PRO A 78 -9.10 -0.20 -0.14
N PHE A 79 -9.37 -0.45 -1.42
CA PHE A 79 -10.09 0.48 -2.29
C PHE A 79 -11.62 0.36 -2.17
N ILE A 80 -12.14 -0.78 -1.71
CA ILE A 80 -13.57 -1.12 -1.71
C ILE A 80 -14.23 -0.82 -0.34
N GLU A 81 -13.45 -0.76 0.74
CA GLU A 81 -13.87 -0.53 2.14
C GLU A 81 -14.27 0.92 2.52
#